data_AF-A0AA94RI28-F1
#
_entry.id   AF-A0AA94RI28-F1
#
_cell.length_a   1.000
_cell.length_b   1.000
_cell.length_c   1.000
_cell.angle_alpha   90.00
_cell.angle_beta   90.00
_cell.angle_gamma   90.00
#
_symmetry.space_group_name_H-M   'P 1'
#
loop_
_entity.id
_entity.type
_entity.pdbx_description
1 polymer ?
#
loop_
_entity_poly.entity_id
_entity_poly.type
_entity_poly.pdbx_seq_one_letter_code
_entity_poly.pdbx_strand_id
1 'polypeptide(L)'
;MALVEGDKADGEIVDHDIFETQTADDSATPVEQVVSAILGTRESAEEGGHHLKSVGVAWSDHDAAARLRDALDAAGVKDVMMVSELHAAGSLAQAAGQAVGYSSTGLLFVDRDTATMSVVDSDGAISKVLSRSLHSTDAMAVLGDMAAAVASADTSPQGMFVVGSGVDVTAVQAHLAELLDIPVNAPGDADLALARGAALASATAPMFDAATAGLAYSAAPGGAVAAAPLAAPLLTADEFGFDELGDAPVVADQGRKPFLLVGSALTSIFVVGVVALAISLAVSIRPTVDQRPAPAQAAIVPSAPVVAPAPPPAAVPP
;
A
#
# COMPACT_ATOMS: atom_id res chain seq x y z
N MET A 1 -0.62 -9.25 -10.26
CA MET A 1 0.42 -9.07 -11.31
C MET A 1 -0.28 -8.68 -12.61
N ALA A 2 0.33 -7.84 -13.42
CA ALA A 2 -0.23 -7.40 -14.70
C ALA A 2 0.88 -7.29 -15.76
N LEU A 3 0.62 -7.79 -16.96
CA LEU A 3 1.44 -7.63 -18.15
C LEU A 3 0.85 -6.48 -18.98
N VAL A 4 1.63 -5.43 -19.17
CA VAL A 4 1.18 -4.20 -19.83
C VAL A 4 1.92 -4.00 -21.14
N GLU A 5 1.19 -3.64 -22.18
CA GLU A 5 1.74 -3.31 -23.49
C GLU A 5 2.45 -1.95 -23.53
N GLY A 6 3.36 -1.81 -24.48
CA GLY A 6 4.05 -0.55 -24.76
C GLY A 6 5.40 -0.42 -24.09
N ASP A 7 6.31 0.26 -24.79
CA ASP A 7 7.70 0.46 -24.35
C ASP A 7 7.84 1.22 -23.03
N LYS A 8 6.79 1.96 -22.64
CA LYS A 8 6.68 2.75 -21.42
C LYS A 8 5.65 2.19 -20.43
N ALA A 9 5.11 1.00 -20.70
CA ALA A 9 4.02 0.38 -19.93
C ALA A 9 2.76 1.28 -19.82
N ASP A 10 2.51 2.12 -20.83
CA ASP A 10 1.37 3.04 -20.93
C ASP A 10 0.20 2.47 -21.76
N GLY A 11 0.33 1.24 -22.27
CA GLY A 11 -0.68 0.54 -23.06
C GLY A 11 -1.74 -0.19 -22.24
N GLU A 12 -2.42 -1.13 -22.90
CA GLU A 12 -3.45 -1.98 -22.29
C GLU A 12 -2.83 -3.13 -21.48
N ILE A 13 -3.59 -3.65 -20.52
CA ILE A 13 -3.24 -4.87 -19.79
C ILE A 13 -3.58 -6.04 -20.70
N VAL A 14 -2.56 -6.78 -21.14
CA VAL A 14 -2.71 -7.94 -22.04
C VAL A 14 -3.05 -9.19 -21.25
N ASP A 15 -2.43 -9.33 -20.08
CA ASP A 15 -2.61 -10.46 -19.19
C ASP A 15 -2.49 -10.02 -17.73
N HIS A 16 -3.18 -10.69 -16.82
CA HIS A 16 -3.11 -10.39 -15.40
C HIS A 16 -3.46 -11.63 -14.57
N ASP A 17 -2.91 -11.67 -13.36
CA ASP A 17 -3.22 -12.72 -12.40
C ASP A 17 -3.24 -12.14 -10.98
N ILE A 18 -4.14 -12.65 -10.15
CA ILE A 18 -4.34 -12.25 -8.75
C ILE A 18 -4.35 -13.53 -7.91
N PHE A 19 -3.38 -13.66 -7.03
CA PHE A 19 -3.24 -14.80 -6.15
C PHE A 19 -2.83 -14.36 -4.75
N GLU A 20 -3.32 -15.09 -3.74
CA GLU A 20 -2.94 -14.90 -2.35
C GLU A 20 -1.69 -15.72 -2.05
N THR A 21 -0.66 -15.08 -1.49
CA THR A 21 0.55 -15.78 -1.06
C THR A 21 0.33 -16.33 0.35
N GLN A 22 0.14 -17.65 0.46
CA GLN A 22 0.00 -18.31 1.76
C GLN A 22 1.37 -18.79 2.27
N THR A 23 1.61 -18.60 3.56
CA THR A 23 2.77 -19.16 4.28
C THR A 23 2.31 -20.39 5.07
N ALA A 24 2.01 -21.50 4.39
CA ALA A 24 1.82 -22.79 5.06
C ALA A 24 3.15 -23.56 5.11
N ASP A 25 3.38 -24.33 6.18
CA ASP A 25 4.66 -24.99 6.51
C ASP A 25 5.22 -25.93 5.41
N ASP A 26 4.39 -26.39 4.46
CA ASP A 26 4.76 -27.26 3.32
C ASP A 26 4.49 -26.62 1.95
N SER A 27 4.14 -25.32 1.89
CA SER A 27 3.91 -24.59 0.63
C SER A 27 5.13 -23.81 0.19
N ALA A 28 5.26 -23.61 -1.12
CA ALA A 28 6.27 -22.70 -1.69
C ALA A 28 6.19 -21.33 -0.98
N THR A 29 7.34 -20.74 -0.67
CA THR A 29 7.39 -19.43 -0.03
C THR A 29 6.71 -18.37 -0.91
N PRO A 30 6.21 -17.25 -0.35
CA PRO A 30 5.66 -16.15 -1.15
C PRO A 30 6.59 -15.70 -2.29
N VAL A 31 7.90 -15.72 -2.04
CA VAL A 31 8.93 -15.41 -3.04
C VAL A 31 8.91 -16.43 -4.19
N GLU A 32 8.93 -17.73 -3.88
CA GLU A 32 8.92 -18.79 -4.89
C GLU A 32 7.64 -18.77 -5.73
N GLN A 33 6.48 -18.52 -5.10
CA GLN A 33 5.21 -18.38 -5.80
C GLN A 33 5.24 -17.23 -6.81
N VAL A 34 5.77 -16.06 -6.40
CA VAL A 34 5.87 -14.88 -7.27
C VAL A 34 6.87 -15.11 -8.42
N VAL A 35 8.02 -15.73 -8.15
CA VAL A 35 8.98 -16.09 -9.21
C VAL A 35 8.34 -17.04 -10.23
N SER A 36 7.63 -18.07 -9.76
CA SER A 36 6.93 -19.01 -10.64
C SER A 36 5.86 -18.30 -11.49
N ALA A 37 5.09 -17.39 -10.91
CA ALA A 37 4.07 -16.64 -11.62
C ALA A 37 4.68 -15.73 -12.72
N ILE A 38 5.78 -15.04 -12.41
CA ILE A 38 6.49 -14.19 -13.38
C ILE A 38 7.06 -15.02 -14.53
N LEU A 39 7.68 -16.17 -14.23
CA LEU A 39 8.21 -17.06 -15.26
C LEU A 39 7.11 -17.62 -16.17
N GLY A 40 5.99 -18.07 -15.59
CA GLY A 40 4.86 -18.57 -16.37
C GLY A 40 4.21 -17.50 -17.24
N THR A 41 4.16 -16.25 -16.74
CA THR A 41 3.65 -15.10 -17.50
C THR A 41 4.60 -14.71 -18.63
N ARG A 42 5.93 -14.77 -18.38
CA ARG A 42 6.92 -14.53 -19.43
C ARG A 42 6.82 -15.58 -20.55
N GLU A 43 6.71 -16.86 -20.19
CA GLU A 43 6.55 -17.94 -21.15
C GLU A 43 5.26 -17.75 -21.97
N SER A 44 4.13 -17.48 -21.32
CA SER A 44 2.85 -17.20 -22.00
C SER A 44 2.93 -15.97 -22.92
N ALA A 45 3.63 -14.92 -22.48
CA ALA A 45 3.85 -13.72 -23.28
C ALA A 45 4.71 -14.00 -24.53
N GLU A 46 5.78 -14.79 -24.39
CA GLU A 46 6.66 -15.20 -25.49
C GLU A 46 5.92 -16.08 -26.50
N GLU A 47 5.09 -17.01 -26.03
CA GLU A 47 4.20 -17.81 -26.89
C GLU A 47 3.19 -16.93 -27.64
N GLY A 48 2.72 -15.85 -27.00
CA GLY A 48 1.88 -14.82 -27.61
C GLY A 48 2.60 -13.88 -28.59
N GLY A 49 3.92 -13.99 -28.73
CA GLY A 49 4.73 -13.13 -29.60
C GLY A 49 5.12 -11.78 -28.98
N HIS A 50 4.95 -11.62 -27.66
CA HIS A 50 5.41 -10.46 -26.91
C HIS A 50 6.82 -10.71 -26.33
N HIS A 51 7.57 -9.64 -26.07
CA HIS A 51 8.87 -9.72 -25.42
C HIS A 51 8.87 -8.90 -24.13
N LEU A 52 9.22 -9.53 -23.02
CA LEU A 52 9.32 -8.87 -21.73
C LEU A 52 10.49 -7.88 -21.72
N LYS A 53 10.20 -6.61 -21.48
CA LYS A 53 11.19 -5.53 -21.49
C LYS A 53 11.74 -5.17 -20.11
N SER A 54 10.86 -5.06 -19.12
CA SER A 54 11.23 -4.79 -17.73
C SER A 54 10.18 -5.36 -16.79
N VAL A 55 10.57 -5.56 -15.53
CA VAL A 55 9.68 -6.04 -14.47
C VAL A 55 9.72 -5.04 -13.31
N GLY A 56 8.58 -4.45 -12.99
CA GLY A 56 8.41 -3.62 -11.80
C GLY A 56 7.76 -4.43 -10.69
N VAL A 57 8.34 -4.38 -9.48
CA VAL A 57 7.76 -5.05 -8.30
C VAL A 57 7.58 -4.05 -7.18
N ALA A 58 6.33 -3.83 -6.78
CA ALA A 58 6.00 -3.12 -5.56
C ALA A 58 5.89 -4.11 -4.39
N TRP A 59 6.65 -3.89 -3.32
CA TRP A 59 6.63 -4.74 -2.14
C TRP A 59 6.87 -3.91 -0.87
N SER A 60 6.11 -4.16 0.19
CA SER A 60 6.17 -3.39 1.44
C SER A 60 7.36 -3.76 2.34
N ASP A 61 7.66 -5.06 2.47
CA ASP A 61 8.81 -5.58 3.22
C ASP A 61 10.12 -5.52 2.40
N HIS A 62 11.07 -4.69 2.83
CA HIS A 62 12.36 -4.50 2.17
C HIS A 62 13.25 -5.76 2.17
N ASP A 63 13.23 -6.56 3.25
CA ASP A 63 14.04 -7.77 3.35
C ASP A 63 13.48 -8.87 2.46
N ALA A 64 12.15 -9.00 2.38
CA ALA A 64 11.50 -9.89 1.43
C ALA A 64 11.74 -9.45 -0.02
N ALA A 65 11.71 -8.14 -0.29
CA ALA A 65 12.01 -7.58 -1.60
C ALA A 65 13.44 -7.92 -2.07
N ALA A 66 14.44 -7.87 -1.17
CA ALA A 66 15.80 -8.27 -1.48
C ALA A 66 15.90 -9.75 -1.86
N ARG A 67 15.26 -10.64 -1.08
CA ARG A 67 15.21 -12.08 -1.38
C ARG A 67 14.53 -12.39 -2.71
N LEU A 68 13.45 -11.67 -3.03
CA LEU A 68 12.75 -11.81 -4.31
C LEU A 68 13.64 -11.38 -5.48
N ARG A 69 14.37 -10.27 -5.34
CA ARG A 69 15.33 -9.82 -6.37
C ARG A 69 16.40 -10.87 -6.63
N ASP A 70 17.00 -11.42 -5.58
CA ASP A 70 18.04 -12.45 -5.71
C ASP A 70 17.48 -13.73 -6.36
N ALA A 71 16.25 -14.11 -6.02
CA ALA A 71 15.59 -15.28 -6.61
C ALA A 71 15.24 -15.07 -8.10
N LEU A 72 14.83 -13.86 -8.48
CA LEU A 72 14.56 -13.50 -9.89
C LEU A 72 15.84 -13.49 -10.72
N ASP A 73 16.95 -12.97 -10.19
CA ASP A 73 18.25 -12.98 -10.86
C ASP A 73 18.77 -14.42 -11.04
N ALA A 74 18.64 -15.26 -10.00
CA ALA A 74 18.98 -16.68 -10.08
C ALA A 74 18.12 -17.45 -11.11
N ALA A 75 16.87 -17.01 -11.32
CA ALA A 75 15.97 -17.54 -12.35
C ALA A 75 16.21 -16.94 -13.76
N GLY A 76 17.14 -16.01 -13.90
CA GLY A 76 17.49 -15.36 -15.17
C GLY A 76 16.49 -14.31 -15.64
N VAL A 77 15.66 -13.78 -14.74
CA VAL A 77 14.80 -12.63 -15.02
C VAL A 77 15.62 -11.35 -14.81
N LYS A 78 15.89 -10.65 -15.91
CA LYS A 78 16.67 -9.40 -15.92
C LYS A 78 15.74 -8.19 -15.87
N ASP A 79 16.33 -7.01 -15.69
CA ASP A 79 15.63 -5.72 -15.75
C ASP A 79 14.49 -5.60 -14.72
N VAL A 80 14.74 -6.14 -13.52
CA VAL A 80 13.83 -6.08 -12.37
C VAL A 80 14.11 -4.82 -11.55
N MET A 81 13.10 -3.97 -11.41
CA MET A 81 13.12 -2.81 -10.53
C MET A 81 12.18 -3.03 -9.34
N MET A 82 12.74 -3.01 -8.14
CA MET A 82 11.95 -2.98 -6.91
C MET A 82 11.56 -1.53 -6.60
N VAL A 83 10.29 -1.27 -6.36
CA VAL A 83 9.75 0.05 -6.01
C VAL A 83 8.93 -0.02 -4.72
N SER A 84 8.80 1.10 -4.02
CA SER A 84 7.83 1.19 -2.94
C SER A 84 6.40 1.26 -3.50
N GLU A 85 5.41 0.87 -2.70
CA GLU A 85 4.01 0.98 -3.10
C GLU A 85 3.59 2.43 -3.37
N LEU A 86 4.10 3.38 -2.58
CA LEU A 86 3.85 4.80 -2.81
C LEU A 86 4.45 5.29 -4.13
N HIS A 87 5.63 4.80 -4.52
CA HIS A 87 6.23 5.15 -5.81
C HIS A 87 5.42 4.54 -6.96
N ALA A 88 5.00 3.27 -6.86
CA ALA A 88 4.12 2.66 -7.85
C ALA A 88 2.79 3.44 -7.99
N ALA A 89 2.16 3.78 -6.88
CA ALA A 89 0.96 4.62 -6.86
C ALA A 89 1.20 6.01 -7.46
N GLY A 90 2.35 6.61 -7.17
CA GLY A 90 2.82 7.87 -7.77
C GLY A 90 2.96 7.81 -9.28
N SER A 91 3.65 6.80 -9.80
CA SER A 91 3.82 6.61 -11.25
C SER A 91 2.48 6.39 -11.96
N LEU A 92 1.55 5.67 -11.33
CA LEU A 92 0.20 5.49 -11.87
C LEU A 92 -0.60 6.79 -11.87
N ALA A 93 -0.59 7.54 -10.75
CA ALA A 93 -1.28 8.83 -10.65
C ALA A 93 -0.71 9.86 -11.62
N GLN A 94 0.61 9.88 -11.82
CA GLN A 94 1.28 10.71 -12.82
C GLN A 94 0.80 10.36 -14.22
N ALA A 95 0.79 9.07 -14.60
CA ALA A 95 0.35 8.63 -15.92
C ALA A 95 -1.13 8.98 -16.16
N ALA A 96 -2.00 8.79 -15.16
CA ALA A 96 -3.41 9.16 -15.23
C ALA A 96 -3.59 10.68 -15.37
N GLY A 97 -2.85 11.47 -14.58
CA GLY A 97 -2.86 12.93 -14.65
C GLY A 97 -2.39 13.45 -16.02
N GLN A 98 -1.31 12.89 -16.55
CA GLN A 98 -0.79 13.24 -17.88
C GLN A 98 -1.79 12.92 -19.00
N ALA A 99 -2.49 11.78 -18.92
CA ALA A 99 -3.51 11.40 -19.90
C ALA A 99 -4.68 12.41 -19.96
N VAL A 100 -4.98 13.08 -18.83
CA VAL A 100 -6.01 14.13 -18.74
C VAL A 100 -5.44 15.53 -19.05
N GLY A 101 -4.12 15.71 -18.99
CA GLY A 101 -3.44 16.98 -19.19
C GLY A 101 -3.27 17.82 -17.92
N TYR A 102 -3.26 17.18 -16.75
CA TYR A 102 -2.94 17.84 -15.49
C TYR A 102 -1.44 18.07 -15.35
N SER A 103 -1.04 19.29 -14.95
CA SER A 103 0.31 19.61 -14.51
C SER A 103 0.59 19.10 -13.10
N SER A 104 -0.45 18.94 -12.28
CA SER A 104 -0.31 18.42 -10.92
C SER A 104 -1.53 17.60 -10.51
N THR A 105 -1.28 16.41 -9.97
CA THR A 105 -2.28 15.43 -9.56
C THR A 105 -2.08 15.08 -8.10
N GLY A 106 -3.13 15.22 -7.29
CA GLY A 106 -3.14 14.74 -5.92
C GLY A 106 -3.18 13.21 -5.95
N LEU A 107 -2.38 12.57 -5.11
CA LEU A 107 -2.41 11.13 -4.88
C LEU A 107 -2.84 10.90 -3.45
N LEU A 108 -3.85 10.05 -3.25
CA LEU A 108 -4.12 9.43 -1.98
C LEU A 108 -3.81 7.94 -2.09
N PHE A 109 -2.75 7.51 -1.41
CA PHE A 109 -2.43 6.10 -1.22
C PHE A 109 -2.97 5.64 0.14
N VAL A 110 -3.81 4.59 0.13
CA VAL A 110 -4.42 4.02 1.34
C VAL A 110 -4.01 2.56 1.47
N ASP A 111 -3.38 2.22 2.58
CA ASP A 111 -3.14 0.84 3.01
C ASP A 111 -4.06 0.54 4.22
N ARG A 112 -4.08 -0.69 4.70
CA ARG A 112 -4.92 -1.15 5.83
C ARG A 112 -4.79 -0.28 7.08
N ASP A 113 -3.59 0.24 7.28
CA ASP A 113 -3.16 0.84 8.55
C ASP A 113 -2.85 2.34 8.44
N THR A 114 -2.59 2.82 7.22
CA THR A 114 -2.09 4.18 6.97
C THR A 114 -2.70 4.78 5.71
N ALA A 115 -2.86 6.10 5.73
CA ALA A 115 -3.19 6.89 4.56
C ALA A 115 -2.08 7.91 4.33
N THR A 116 -1.61 8.01 3.09
CA THR A 116 -0.61 8.97 2.66
C THR A 116 -1.16 9.78 1.50
N MET A 117 -1.28 11.09 1.68
CA MET A 117 -1.70 12.03 0.66
C MET A 117 -0.50 12.84 0.17
N SER A 118 -0.34 12.94 -1.14
CA SER A 118 0.75 13.67 -1.77
C SER A 118 0.29 14.40 -3.03
N VAL A 119 1.14 15.29 -3.55
CA VAL A 119 0.90 16.00 -4.81
C VAL A 119 2.01 15.65 -5.79
N VAL A 120 1.66 14.98 -6.87
CA VAL A 120 2.57 14.52 -7.93
C VAL A 120 2.54 15.52 -9.08
N ASP A 121 3.68 16.10 -9.44
CA ASP A 121 3.81 16.95 -10.63
C ASP A 121 3.90 16.08 -11.90
N SER A 122 3.69 16.71 -13.05
CA SER A 122 3.84 16.14 -14.38
C SER A 122 5.20 15.49 -14.64
N ASP A 123 6.28 15.95 -13.99
CA ASP A 123 7.61 15.35 -14.09
C ASP A 123 7.83 14.15 -13.12
N GLY A 124 6.84 13.87 -12.27
CA GLY A 124 6.86 12.77 -11.29
C GLY A 124 7.41 13.19 -9.93
N ALA A 125 7.78 14.46 -9.74
CA ALA A 125 8.18 14.98 -8.44
C ALA A 125 7.02 14.89 -7.45
N ILE A 126 7.25 14.23 -6.32
CA ILE A 126 6.29 14.15 -5.22
C ILE A 126 6.55 15.32 -4.28
N SER A 127 5.58 16.21 -4.17
CA SER A 127 5.58 17.34 -3.26
C SER A 127 4.51 17.17 -2.19
N LYS A 128 4.74 17.74 -1.00
CA LYS A 128 3.79 17.79 0.14
C LYS A 128 3.23 16.41 0.51
N VAL A 129 3.91 15.70 1.42
CA VAL A 129 3.44 14.40 1.93
C VAL A 129 2.77 14.58 3.29
N LEU A 130 1.51 14.17 3.39
CA LEU A 130 0.77 14.09 4.64
C LEU A 130 0.44 12.63 4.91
N SER A 131 0.96 12.06 5.99
CA SER A 131 0.66 10.69 6.41
C SER A 131 -0.11 10.67 7.73
N ARG A 132 -1.08 9.75 7.84
CA ARG A 132 -1.92 9.53 9.02
C ARG A 132 -2.13 8.03 9.26
N SER A 133 -2.19 7.65 10.53
CA SER A 133 -2.59 6.29 10.94
C SER A 133 -4.12 6.17 10.97
N LEU A 134 -4.64 5.01 10.59
CA LEU A 134 -6.08 4.70 10.55
C LEU A 134 -6.56 3.83 11.72
N HIS A 135 -5.67 3.43 12.63
CA HIS A 135 -5.93 2.40 13.64
C HIS A 135 -6.89 2.80 14.78
N SER A 136 -7.13 4.08 15.04
CA SER A 136 -7.74 4.54 16.30
C SER A 136 -8.84 5.60 16.15
N THR A 137 -9.14 6.01 14.92
CA THR A 137 -10.06 7.12 14.61
C THR A 137 -10.98 6.69 13.47
N ASP A 138 -12.14 7.34 13.32
CA ASP A 138 -12.96 7.21 12.12
C ASP A 138 -12.09 7.51 10.88
N ALA A 139 -11.75 6.45 10.14
CA ALA A 139 -10.83 6.53 9.00
C ALA A 139 -11.33 7.52 7.95
N MET A 140 -12.64 7.59 7.71
CA MET A 140 -13.20 8.50 6.72
C MET A 140 -13.08 9.95 7.17
N ALA A 141 -13.29 10.23 8.45
CA ALA A 141 -13.04 11.56 9.00
C ALA A 141 -11.57 11.98 8.86
N VAL A 142 -10.63 11.06 9.11
CA VAL A 142 -9.19 11.31 8.91
C VAL A 142 -8.89 11.62 7.44
N LEU A 143 -9.46 10.87 6.50
CA LEU A 143 -9.30 11.13 5.07
C LEU A 143 -9.88 12.48 4.65
N GLY A 144 -11.03 12.87 5.21
CA GLY A 144 -11.63 14.19 5.00
C GLY A 144 -10.75 15.33 5.50
N ASP A 145 -10.14 15.19 6.69
CA ASP A 145 -9.20 16.16 7.24
C ASP A 145 -7.95 16.29 6.37
N MET A 146 -7.42 15.16 5.86
CA MET A 146 -6.30 15.16 4.92
C MET A 146 -6.65 15.86 3.61
N ALA A 147 -7.85 15.61 3.07
CA ALA A 147 -8.34 16.23 1.85
C ALA A 147 -8.48 17.75 1.99
N ALA A 148 -9.01 18.22 3.14
CA ALA A 148 -9.10 19.63 3.46
C ALA A 148 -7.72 20.29 3.54
N ALA A 149 -6.73 19.60 4.11
CA ALA A 149 -5.35 20.09 4.18
C ALA A 149 -4.74 20.29 2.77
N VAL A 150 -4.94 19.36 1.85
CA VAL A 150 -4.46 19.48 0.46
C VAL A 150 -5.22 20.55 -0.32
N ALA A 151 -6.54 20.67 -0.14
CA ALA A 151 -7.32 21.74 -0.76
C ALA A 151 -6.85 23.15 -0.34
N SER A 152 -6.38 23.30 0.90
CA SER A 152 -5.88 24.57 1.44
C SER A 152 -4.43 24.91 1.06
N ALA A 153 -3.72 23.99 0.39
CA ALA A 153 -2.30 24.14 0.10
C ALA A 153 -2.04 25.08 -1.10
N ASP A 154 -0.91 25.80 -1.09
CA ASP A 154 -0.57 26.80 -2.14
C ASP A 154 -0.54 26.28 -3.58
N THR A 155 -0.34 24.98 -3.75
CA THR A 155 -0.39 24.30 -5.05
C THR A 155 -1.50 23.28 -4.96
N SER A 156 -2.73 23.70 -5.28
CA SER A 156 -3.86 22.79 -5.32
C SER A 156 -3.74 21.88 -6.54
N PRO A 157 -3.86 20.56 -6.37
CA PRO A 157 -3.87 19.65 -7.51
C PRO A 157 -5.12 19.87 -8.37
N GLN A 158 -5.02 19.56 -9.66
CA GLN A 158 -6.13 19.73 -10.61
C GLN A 158 -7.13 18.56 -10.57
N GLY A 159 -6.71 17.42 -10.03
CA GLY A 159 -7.53 16.25 -9.75
C GLY A 159 -6.87 15.40 -8.66
N MET A 160 -7.66 14.55 -8.03
CA MET A 160 -7.19 13.59 -7.03
C MET A 160 -7.29 12.17 -7.61
N PHE A 161 -6.28 11.36 -7.37
CA PHE A 161 -6.20 9.97 -7.76
C PHE A 161 -6.05 9.09 -6.52
N VAL A 162 -6.95 8.14 -6.32
CA VAL A 162 -6.98 7.28 -5.14
C VAL A 162 -6.47 5.89 -5.52
N VAL A 163 -5.46 5.40 -4.80
CA VAL A 163 -4.89 4.06 -4.97
C VAL A 163 -4.91 3.35 -3.63
N GLY A 164 -5.35 2.10 -3.62
CA GLY A 164 -5.47 1.29 -2.41
C GLY A 164 -4.60 0.03 -2.45
N SER A 165 -4.08 -0.39 -1.30
CA SER A 165 -3.51 -1.73 -1.07
C SER A 165 -4.43 -2.52 -0.15
N GLY A 166 -5.22 -3.43 -0.72
CA GLY A 166 -6.14 -4.28 0.06
C GLY A 166 -7.29 -3.53 0.77
N VAL A 167 -7.73 -2.39 0.22
CA VAL A 167 -8.84 -1.56 0.74
C VAL A 167 -9.86 -1.25 -0.37
N ASP A 168 -11.12 -0.99 0.02
CA ASP A 168 -12.17 -0.58 -0.93
C ASP A 168 -12.01 0.89 -1.33
N VAL A 169 -11.34 1.11 -2.46
CA VAL A 169 -11.12 2.45 -3.02
C VAL A 169 -12.39 3.12 -3.51
N THR A 170 -13.46 2.38 -3.80
CA THR A 170 -14.72 2.94 -4.32
C THR A 170 -15.41 3.78 -3.26
N ALA A 171 -15.46 3.26 -2.03
CA ALA A 171 -16.01 3.98 -0.88
C ALA A 171 -15.20 5.25 -0.56
N VAL A 172 -13.87 5.14 -0.60
CA VAL A 172 -12.96 6.28 -0.37
C VAL A 172 -13.14 7.35 -1.44
N GLN A 173 -13.19 6.95 -2.71
CA GLN A 173 -13.40 7.86 -3.84
C GLN A 173 -14.72 8.61 -3.70
N ALA A 174 -15.82 7.90 -3.42
CA ALA A 174 -17.15 8.51 -3.29
C ALA A 174 -17.17 9.55 -2.16
N HIS A 175 -16.58 9.22 -1.01
CA HIS A 175 -16.51 10.15 0.12
C HIS A 175 -15.70 11.41 -0.18
N LEU A 176 -14.53 11.25 -0.81
CA LEU A 176 -13.68 12.40 -1.16
C LEU A 176 -14.29 13.27 -2.26
N ALA A 177 -15.04 12.68 -3.19
CA ALA A 177 -15.74 13.42 -4.24
C ALA A 177 -16.85 14.34 -3.69
N GLU A 178 -17.37 14.08 -2.49
CA GLU A 178 -18.33 14.97 -1.81
C GLU A 178 -17.63 16.14 -1.09
N LEU A 179 -16.35 15.98 -0.74
CA LEU A 179 -15.59 16.94 0.06
C LEU A 179 -14.71 17.87 -0.78
N LEU A 180 -14.30 17.43 -1.96
CA LEU A 180 -13.36 18.14 -2.82
C LEU A 180 -14.06 18.75 -4.03
N ASP A 181 -13.72 20.00 -4.35
CA ASP A 181 -14.16 20.71 -5.56
C ASP A 181 -13.39 20.29 -6.83
N ILE A 182 -12.55 19.27 -6.75
CA ILE A 182 -11.74 18.73 -7.86
C ILE A 182 -12.17 17.29 -8.19
N PRO A 183 -11.99 16.83 -9.45
CA PRO A 183 -12.33 15.46 -9.82
C PRO A 183 -11.53 14.44 -9.02
N VAL A 184 -12.21 13.50 -8.36
CA VAL A 184 -11.59 12.36 -7.65
C VAL A 184 -11.79 11.09 -8.48
N ASN A 185 -10.69 10.46 -8.87
CA ASN A 185 -10.67 9.26 -9.71
C ASN A 185 -9.97 8.12 -8.99
N ALA A 186 -10.37 6.89 -9.29
CA ALA A 186 -9.67 5.67 -8.90
C ALA A 186 -9.46 4.80 -10.16
N PRO A 187 -8.42 3.95 -10.19
CA PRO A 187 -8.24 2.96 -11.25
C PRO A 187 -9.48 2.06 -11.38
N GLY A 188 -9.91 1.78 -12.61
CA GLY A 188 -11.01 0.82 -12.86
C GLY A 188 -10.68 -0.59 -12.38
N ASP A 189 -9.41 -1.00 -12.52
CA ASP A 189 -8.87 -2.25 -12.00
C ASP A 189 -8.06 -1.98 -10.73
N ALA A 190 -8.75 -1.63 -9.63
CA ALA A 190 -8.12 -1.22 -8.38
C ALA A 190 -7.10 -2.26 -7.85
N ASP A 191 -7.41 -3.55 -7.95
CA ASP A 191 -6.54 -4.64 -7.50
C ASP A 191 -5.24 -4.77 -8.33
N LEU A 192 -5.23 -4.24 -9.56
CA LEU A 192 -4.08 -4.24 -10.46
C LEU A 192 -3.32 -2.91 -10.44
N ALA A 193 -3.82 -1.90 -9.72
CA ALA A 193 -3.29 -0.54 -9.73
C ALA A 193 -1.81 -0.50 -9.35
N LEU A 194 -1.43 -1.14 -8.24
CA LEU A 194 -0.03 -1.17 -7.81
C LEU A 194 0.88 -1.92 -8.77
N ALA A 195 0.41 -3.03 -9.34
CA ALA A 195 1.17 -3.78 -10.34
C ALA A 195 1.40 -2.94 -11.61
N ARG A 196 0.36 -2.23 -12.08
CA ARG A 196 0.47 -1.32 -13.23
C ARG A 196 1.37 -0.13 -12.94
N GLY A 197 1.25 0.46 -11.75
CA GLY A 197 2.12 1.53 -11.27
C GLY A 197 3.58 1.11 -11.20
N ALA A 198 3.86 -0.10 -10.74
CA ALA A 198 5.21 -0.65 -10.72
C ALA A 198 5.77 -0.85 -12.13
N ALA A 199 4.96 -1.34 -13.08
CA ALA A 199 5.34 -1.46 -14.48
C ALA A 199 5.65 -0.10 -15.14
N LEU A 200 4.84 0.93 -14.87
CA LEU A 200 5.09 2.31 -15.32
C LEU A 200 6.41 2.86 -14.75
N ALA A 201 6.65 2.64 -13.46
CA ALA A 201 7.88 3.04 -12.79
C ALA A 201 9.11 2.35 -13.41
N SER A 202 9.04 1.03 -13.63
CA SER A 202 10.15 0.25 -14.21
C SER A 202 10.43 0.60 -15.66
N ALA A 203 9.39 0.91 -16.45
CA ALA A 203 9.54 1.26 -17.86
C ALA A 203 10.08 2.69 -18.07
N THR A 204 9.87 3.59 -17.11
CA THR A 204 10.31 5.00 -17.19
C THR A 204 11.65 5.24 -16.49
N ALA A 205 12.16 4.26 -15.75
CA ALA A 205 13.45 4.35 -15.07
C ALA A 205 14.60 4.59 -16.08
N PRO A 206 15.52 5.54 -15.81
CA PRO A 206 16.69 5.73 -16.65
C PRO A 206 17.52 4.44 -16.68
N MET A 207 17.76 3.89 -17.87
CA MET A 207 18.75 2.82 -18.04
C MET A 207 20.13 3.41 -17.81
N PHE A 208 20.64 3.32 -16.59
CA PHE A 208 22.02 3.68 -16.29
C PHE A 208 22.92 2.58 -16.89
N ASP A 209 23.56 2.89 -18.02
CA ASP A 209 24.72 2.10 -18.47
C ASP A 209 25.84 2.29 -17.45
N ALA A 210 25.99 1.29 -16.57
CA ALA A 210 26.94 1.28 -15.46
C ALA A 210 28.40 1.56 -15.90
N ALA A 211 28.70 1.41 -17.20
CA ALA A 211 30.01 1.71 -17.76
C ALA A 211 30.39 3.22 -17.67
N THR A 212 29.43 4.13 -17.60
CA THR A 212 29.71 5.58 -17.62
C THR A 212 29.83 6.19 -16.22
N ALA A 213 29.12 5.65 -15.22
CA ALA A 213 29.17 6.15 -13.84
C ALA A 213 30.52 5.89 -13.15
N GLY A 214 31.17 4.75 -13.44
CA GLY A 214 32.48 4.39 -12.87
C GLY A 214 33.68 5.17 -13.43
N LEU A 215 33.54 5.78 -14.62
CA LEU A 215 34.59 6.57 -15.25
C LEU A 215 34.58 8.04 -14.80
N ALA A 216 33.42 8.58 -14.40
CA ALA A 216 33.30 9.96 -13.92
C ALA A 216 34.00 10.17 -12.56
N TYR A 217 33.99 9.17 -11.67
CA TYR A 217 34.69 9.26 -10.38
C TYR A 217 36.21 9.05 -10.50
N SER A 218 36.66 8.39 -11.58
CA SER A 218 38.08 8.09 -11.82
C SER A 218 38.80 9.15 -12.66
N ALA A 219 38.06 10.05 -13.31
CA ALA A 219 38.61 11.18 -14.05
C ALA A 219 38.71 12.42 -13.15
N ALA A 220 39.66 12.41 -12.21
CA ALA A 220 40.11 13.63 -11.54
C ALA A 220 41.38 14.18 -12.24
N PRO A 221 41.27 15.08 -13.24
CA PRO A 221 42.32 16.04 -13.50
C PRO A 221 42.04 17.28 -12.65
N GLY A 222 42.95 17.58 -11.71
CA GLY A 222 42.93 18.85 -10.99
C GLY A 222 43.01 20.02 -11.97
N GLY A 223 42.05 20.93 -11.91
CA GLY A 223 42.05 22.15 -12.70
C GLY A 223 40.65 22.67 -12.97
N ALA A 224 40.28 23.72 -12.25
CA ALA A 224 39.00 24.40 -12.37
C ALA A 224 38.71 24.89 -13.80
N VAL A 225 37.59 24.45 -14.39
CA VAL A 225 36.78 25.22 -15.35
C VAL A 225 35.32 24.74 -15.28
N ALA A 226 34.41 25.70 -15.38
CA ALA A 226 32.97 25.54 -15.20
C ALA A 226 32.34 24.57 -16.22
N ALA A 227 31.68 23.53 -15.72
CA ALA A 227 30.65 22.79 -16.43
C ALA A 227 29.42 22.72 -15.52
N ALA A 228 28.27 23.15 -16.03
CA ALA A 228 27.01 23.19 -15.31
C ALA A 228 26.60 21.78 -14.83
N PRO A 229 26.15 21.60 -13.58
CA PRO A 229 25.61 20.32 -13.16
C PRO A 229 24.18 20.20 -13.69
N LEU A 230 23.95 19.29 -14.65
CA LEU A 230 22.65 18.63 -14.75
C LEU A 230 22.56 17.65 -13.58
N ALA A 231 22.32 18.19 -12.39
CA ALA A 231 21.98 17.41 -11.21
C ALA A 231 20.49 17.07 -11.30
N ALA A 232 20.18 15.92 -11.91
CA ALA A 232 18.95 15.22 -11.58
C ALA A 232 19.12 14.66 -10.16
N PRO A 233 18.17 14.84 -9.23
CA PRO A 233 18.29 14.28 -7.89
C PRO A 233 18.13 12.77 -8.00
N LEU A 234 19.23 12.04 -7.86
CA LEU A 234 19.20 10.62 -7.53
C LEU A 234 18.68 10.52 -6.10
N LEU A 235 17.39 10.25 -5.94
CA LEU A 235 16.80 9.83 -4.67
C LEU A 235 17.34 8.44 -4.35
N THR A 236 18.46 8.38 -3.63
CA THR A 236 18.91 7.16 -2.96
C THR A 236 17.92 6.83 -1.84
N ALA A 237 17.63 5.55 -1.64
CA ALA A 237 16.68 4.99 -0.68
C ALA A 237 16.92 5.35 0.82
N ASP A 238 17.87 6.24 1.11
CA ASP A 238 18.24 6.73 2.44
C ASP A 238 17.45 8.00 2.83
N GLU A 239 16.74 8.67 1.90
CA GLU A 239 16.02 9.93 2.19
C GLU A 239 14.61 9.72 2.82
N PHE A 240 14.22 8.47 3.12
CA PHE A 240 13.04 8.17 3.94
C PHE A 240 13.46 7.64 5.32
N GLY A 241 14.33 8.40 5.99
CA GLY A 241 14.66 8.17 7.39
C GLY A 241 13.41 8.27 8.25
N PHE A 242 12.84 7.12 8.63
CA PHE A 242 11.91 7.00 9.73
C PHE A 242 12.70 7.19 11.04
N ASP A 243 13.01 8.44 11.37
CA ASP A 243 13.36 8.76 12.75
C ASP A 243 12.06 8.94 13.53
N GLU A 244 11.98 8.18 14.60
CA GLU A 244 10.88 8.07 15.56
C GLU A 244 10.49 9.47 16.10
N LEU A 245 9.41 10.04 15.56
CA LEU A 245 8.86 11.32 16.01
C LEU A 245 7.38 11.18 16.36
N GLY A 246 7.13 11.27 17.66
CA GLY A 246 5.81 11.44 18.23
C GLY A 246 5.08 12.65 17.64
N ASP A 247 3.76 12.50 17.65
CA ASP A 247 2.70 13.41 17.20
C ASP A 247 3.07 14.92 17.20
N ALA A 248 3.45 15.44 16.02
CA ALA A 248 3.44 16.87 15.70
C ALA A 248 3.39 17.07 14.17
N PRO A 249 2.61 18.03 13.64
CA PRO A 249 2.54 18.30 12.20
C PRO A 249 3.86 18.90 11.70
N VAL A 250 4.63 18.12 10.94
CA VAL A 250 5.83 18.59 10.24
C VAL A 250 5.43 19.30 8.96
N VAL A 251 5.37 20.63 9.01
CA VAL A 251 5.46 21.50 7.82
C VAL A 251 6.94 21.79 7.61
N ALA A 252 7.56 21.15 6.63
CA ALA A 252 8.97 21.37 6.31
C ALA A 252 9.14 22.69 5.54
N ASP A 253 9.41 23.78 6.26
CA ASP A 253 9.89 25.05 5.69
C ASP A 253 11.42 25.11 5.83
N GLN A 254 12.14 25.23 4.71
CA GLN A 254 13.61 25.21 4.69
C GLN A 254 14.19 26.57 5.10
N GLY A 255 14.64 26.69 6.36
CA GLY A 255 15.35 27.86 6.87
C GLY A 255 16.42 27.54 7.92
N ARG A 256 17.70 27.72 7.55
CA ARG A 256 18.93 27.48 8.34
C ARG A 256 18.88 27.89 9.83
N LYS A 257 19.34 26.99 10.73
CA LYS A 257 20.52 27.09 11.67
C LYS A 257 20.54 25.96 12.71
N PRO A 258 21.71 25.52 13.22
CA PRO A 258 21.82 24.39 14.14
C PRO A 258 21.57 24.83 15.59
N PHE A 259 20.75 24.09 16.34
CA PHE A 259 20.67 24.23 17.79
C PHE A 259 20.85 22.90 18.52
N LEU A 260 21.63 23.03 19.58
CA LEU A 260 22.27 22.03 20.42
C LEU A 260 21.34 20.99 21.04
N LEU A 261 21.84 19.76 21.00
CA LEU A 261 21.36 18.54 21.63
C LEU A 261 21.66 18.58 23.14
N VAL A 262 20.62 18.77 23.97
CA VAL A 262 20.65 18.56 25.43
C VAL A 262 19.30 18.00 25.87
N GLY A 263 19.26 16.76 26.39
CA GLY A 263 18.07 16.31 27.12
C GLY A 263 17.74 14.81 27.21
N SER A 264 18.68 13.87 27.02
CA SER A 264 18.39 12.44 27.22
C SER A 264 18.80 11.97 28.62
N ALA A 265 17.88 12.01 29.59
CA ALA A 265 18.05 11.28 30.86
C ALA A 265 16.74 10.91 31.60
N LEU A 266 15.54 11.23 31.08
CA LEU A 266 14.28 11.05 31.83
C LEU A 266 13.39 9.87 31.38
N THR A 267 13.75 9.12 30.35
CA THR A 267 12.85 8.11 29.74
C THR A 267 12.91 6.71 30.35
N SER A 268 13.95 6.37 31.14
CA SER A 268 14.11 5.01 31.66
C SER A 268 13.16 4.65 32.81
N ILE A 269 12.67 5.64 33.56
CA ILE A 269 11.78 5.41 34.71
C ILE A 269 10.37 4.99 34.25
N PHE A 270 9.94 5.42 33.05
CA PHE A 270 8.60 5.14 32.53
C PHE A 270 8.44 3.67 32.10
N VAL A 271 9.45 3.11 31.41
CA VAL A 271 9.41 1.72 30.92
C VAL A 271 9.37 0.71 32.08
N VAL A 272 10.15 0.94 33.13
CA VAL A 272 10.14 0.07 34.32
C VAL A 272 8.79 0.13 35.05
N GLY A 273 8.15 1.30 35.09
CA GLY A 273 6.82 1.47 35.67
C GLY A 273 5.73 0.70 34.91
N VAL A 274 5.74 0.76 33.57
CA VAL A 274 4.75 0.08 32.71
C VAL A 274 4.90 -1.43 32.79
N VAL A 275 6.14 -1.96 32.78
CA VAL A 275 6.39 -3.40 32.92
C VAL A 275 5.93 -3.92 34.29
N ALA A 276 6.19 -3.17 35.37
CA ALA A 276 5.72 -3.54 36.70
C ALA A 276 4.18 -3.57 36.80
N LEU A 277 3.51 -2.61 36.14
CA LEU A 277 2.03 -2.55 36.09
C LEU A 277 1.44 -3.74 35.33
N ALA A 278 2.01 -4.11 34.18
CA ALA A 278 1.56 -5.24 33.38
C ALA A 278 1.68 -6.58 34.13
N ILE A 279 2.78 -6.80 34.84
CA ILE A 279 3.00 -8.02 35.64
C ILE A 279 2.00 -8.08 36.81
N SER A 280 1.71 -6.95 37.46
CA SER A 280 0.72 -6.91 38.56
C SER A 280 -0.70 -7.24 38.08
N LEU A 281 -1.06 -6.77 36.88
CA LEU A 281 -2.38 -7.03 36.29
C LEU A 281 -2.57 -8.50 35.91
N ALA A 282 -1.52 -9.16 35.40
CA ALA A 282 -1.57 -10.57 35.00
C ALA A 282 -1.78 -11.55 36.18
N VAL A 283 -1.31 -11.19 37.39
CA VAL A 283 -1.41 -12.07 38.57
C VAL A 283 -2.75 -11.95 39.30
N SER A 284 -3.54 -10.90 39.03
CA SER A 284 -4.81 -10.65 39.74
C SER A 284 -6.01 -11.46 39.21
N ILE A 285 -5.86 -12.16 38.07
CA ILE A 285 -6.94 -12.96 37.48
C ILE A 285 -6.85 -14.40 38.00
N ARG A 286 -7.31 -14.62 39.24
CA ARG A 286 -7.75 -15.96 39.64
C ARG A 286 -9.09 -16.26 38.96
N PRO A 287 -9.24 -17.39 38.24
CA PRO A 287 -10.49 -17.76 37.62
C PRO A 287 -11.45 -18.32 38.69
N THR A 288 -12.60 -17.69 38.91
CA THR A 288 -13.71 -18.21 39.71
C THR A 288 -14.66 -19.05 38.85
N VAL A 289 -14.15 -20.09 38.18
CA VAL A 289 -14.94 -21.00 37.32
C VAL A 289 -15.34 -22.28 38.07
N ASP A 290 -15.92 -22.16 39.26
CA ASP A 290 -16.36 -23.35 40.01
C ASP A 290 -17.65 -23.18 40.83
N GLN A 291 -18.67 -22.55 40.23
CA GLN A 291 -20.05 -22.66 40.74
C GLN A 291 -21.05 -22.82 39.58
N ARG A 292 -21.21 -24.05 39.10
CA ARG A 292 -22.38 -24.50 38.34
C ARG A 292 -23.40 -25.07 39.32
N PRO A 293 -24.57 -24.43 39.54
CA PRO A 293 -25.68 -25.08 40.22
C PRO A 293 -26.32 -26.15 39.30
N ALA A 294 -26.55 -27.33 39.87
CA ALA A 294 -27.14 -28.50 39.22
C ALA A 294 -28.62 -28.29 38.78
N PRO A 295 -29.11 -29.05 37.78
CA PRO A 295 -30.46 -28.91 37.23
C PRO A 295 -31.52 -29.49 38.18
N ALA A 296 -32.57 -28.71 38.47
CA ALA A 296 -33.71 -29.15 39.27
C ALA A 296 -34.64 -30.07 38.46
N GLN A 297 -34.93 -31.25 39.03
CA GLN A 297 -35.93 -32.21 38.60
C GLN A 297 -37.37 -31.66 38.59
N ALA A 298 -38.08 -32.02 37.52
CA ALA A 298 -39.47 -32.51 37.47
C ALA A 298 -40.56 -31.84 38.34
N ALA A 299 -41.43 -31.06 37.68
CA ALA A 299 -42.84 -30.95 38.06
C ALA A 299 -43.69 -31.58 36.94
N ILE A 300 -44.10 -32.83 37.17
CA ILE A 300 -45.10 -33.55 36.39
C ILE A 300 -46.47 -32.96 36.74
N VAL A 301 -47.25 -32.53 35.75
CA VAL A 301 -48.70 -32.34 35.90
C VAL A 301 -49.41 -33.09 34.75
N PRO A 302 -50.35 -34.01 35.01
CA PRO A 302 -50.91 -34.90 33.99
C PRO A 302 -51.98 -34.26 33.08
N SER A 303 -52.12 -34.86 31.90
CA SER A 303 -52.83 -34.46 30.68
C SER A 303 -54.36 -34.29 30.74
N ALA A 304 -54.89 -33.47 29.82
CA ALA A 304 -56.23 -33.62 29.26
C ALA A 304 -56.13 -33.91 27.75
N PRO A 305 -56.74 -34.98 27.22
CA PRO A 305 -56.68 -35.30 25.79
C PRO A 305 -57.66 -34.44 24.98
N VAL A 306 -57.18 -33.77 23.93
CA VAL A 306 -58.04 -33.13 22.93
C VAL A 306 -58.42 -34.17 21.87
N VAL A 307 -59.72 -34.41 21.73
CA VAL A 307 -60.34 -35.29 20.74
C VAL A 307 -60.28 -34.62 19.36
N ALA A 308 -59.72 -35.30 18.36
CA ALA A 308 -59.75 -34.88 16.97
C ALA A 308 -61.13 -35.19 16.34
N PRO A 309 -61.77 -34.26 15.60
CA PRO A 309 -63.07 -34.50 14.97
C PRO A 309 -62.99 -35.48 13.79
N ALA A 310 -63.99 -36.35 13.65
CA ALA A 310 -64.12 -37.32 12.57
C ALA A 310 -64.37 -36.66 11.19
N PRO A 311 -63.84 -37.23 10.09
CA PRO A 311 -63.98 -36.67 8.75
C PRO A 311 -65.40 -36.87 8.16
N PRO A 312 -65.91 -35.91 7.37
CA PRO A 312 -67.22 -36.01 6.72
C PRO A 312 -67.24 -37.06 5.60
N PRO A 313 -68.38 -37.73 5.36
CA PRO A 313 -68.52 -38.80 4.38
C PRO A 313 -68.42 -38.30 2.92
N ALA A 314 -67.85 -39.15 2.07
CA ALA A 314 -67.68 -38.95 0.64
C ALA A 314 -69.02 -38.86 -0.10
N ALA A 315 -69.11 -37.92 -1.05
CA ALA A 315 -70.21 -37.82 -2.00
C ALA A 315 -70.12 -38.96 -3.04
N VAL A 316 -71.27 -39.57 -3.34
CA VAL A 316 -71.46 -40.55 -4.42
C VAL A 316 -72.23 -39.85 -5.57
N PRO A 317 -71.86 -40.06 -6.85
CA PRO A 317 -72.39 -39.35 -8.04
C PRO A 317 -73.80 -39.87 -8.43
N PRO A 318 -74.61 -39.19 -9.28
CA PRO A 318 -74.32 -38.72 -10.65
C PRO A 318 -74.44 -37.20 -10.91
#